data_AF-A0A0B0D9Q1-F1
#
_entry.id   AF-A0A0B0D9Q1-F1
#
_cell.length_a   1.000
_cell.length_b   1.000
_cell.length_c   1.000
_cell.angle_alpha   90.00
_cell.angle_beta   90.00
_cell.angle_gamma   90.00
#
_symmetry.space_group_name_H-M   'P 1'
#
loop_
_entity.id
_entity.type
_entity.pdbx_description
1 polymer ?
#
loop_
_entity_poly.entity_id
_entity_poly.type
_entity_poly.pdbx_seq_one_letter_code
_entity_poly.pdbx_strand_id
1 'polypeptide(L)'
;MSTPGPSTPDAPRAVVRLTEDAIADLHRLHRKDPQIVRWAFKKMLLLERSVEAGEPLLGDLIGFRKLVVGDRDWRIVWRTTTDTVGATVIDVAEVWAAGARSDDEVYQEMAARVAALGTSPQATALTTVLKSMGRFFADLEATPEPVPVEPVPDWLARRLITQVGLSAQEVAAMTPEDAMARLEAYWSTPR
;
A
#
# COMPACT_ATOMS: atom_id res chain seq x y z
N MET A 1 19.87 26.62 -25.31
CA MET A 1 18.71 26.45 -24.41
C MET A 1 18.18 25.05 -24.64
N SER A 2 18.50 24.12 -23.75
CA SER A 2 18.03 22.73 -23.86
C SER A 2 16.62 22.64 -23.28
N THR A 3 15.69 22.16 -24.09
CA THR A 3 14.32 21.83 -23.68
C THR A 3 14.36 20.72 -22.63
N PRO A 4 13.63 20.82 -21.51
CA PRO A 4 13.49 19.69 -20.60
C PRO A 4 12.74 18.57 -21.32
N GLY A 5 13.31 17.37 -21.29
CA GLY A 5 12.69 16.16 -21.83
C GLY A 5 11.37 15.84 -21.12
N PRO A 6 10.52 15.00 -21.73
CA PRO A 6 9.24 14.61 -21.14
C PRO A 6 9.47 14.02 -19.75
N SER A 7 8.78 14.58 -18.75
CA SER A 7 8.70 14.04 -17.40
C SER A 7 8.35 12.57 -17.49
N THR A 8 9.25 11.68 -17.06
CA THR A 8 8.93 10.26 -16.90
C THR A 8 7.64 10.17 -16.08
N PRO A 9 6.63 9.38 -16.50
CA PRO A 9 5.47 9.14 -15.65
C PRO A 9 5.98 8.67 -14.29
N ASP A 10 5.48 9.28 -13.22
CA ASP A 10 5.84 8.96 -11.84
C ASP A 10 5.75 7.45 -11.68
N ALA A 11 6.86 6.79 -11.32
CA ALA A 11 6.87 5.33 -11.18
C ALA A 11 5.75 4.92 -10.23
N PRO A 12 5.04 3.81 -10.49
CA PRO A 12 3.88 3.43 -9.68
C PRO A 12 4.29 3.34 -8.21
N ARG A 13 3.69 4.21 -7.39
CA ARG A 13 3.95 4.28 -5.96
C ARG A 13 3.22 3.14 -5.26
N ALA A 14 3.89 2.50 -4.31
CA ALA A 14 3.26 1.50 -3.48
C ALA A 14 2.26 2.16 -2.51
N VAL A 15 1.22 1.42 -2.14
CA VAL A 15 0.22 1.85 -1.16
C VAL A 15 0.63 1.33 0.22
N VAL A 16 0.65 2.19 1.23
CA VAL A 16 0.94 1.75 2.61
C VAL A 16 -0.37 1.52 3.37
N ARG A 17 -0.47 0.34 3.99
CA ARG A 17 -1.57 -0.03 4.89
C ARG A 17 -0.99 -0.41 6.26
N LEU A 18 -1.72 -0.10 7.33
CA LEU A 18 -1.30 -0.34 8.71
C LEU A 18 -2.28 -1.29 9.40
N THR A 19 -1.76 -2.30 10.08
CA THR A 19 -2.58 -3.15 10.97
C THR A 19 -3.10 -2.36 12.16
N GLU A 20 -4.11 -2.91 12.84
CA GLU A 20 -4.64 -2.33 14.08
C GLU A 20 -3.55 -2.19 15.16
N ASP A 21 -2.67 -3.19 15.30
CA ASP A 21 -1.55 -3.15 16.23
C ASP A 21 -0.58 -2.00 15.93
N ALA A 22 -0.21 -1.81 14.66
CA ALA A 22 0.63 -0.70 14.23
C ALA A 22 -0.02 0.66 14.49
N ILE A 23 -1.34 0.78 14.37
CA ILE A 23 -2.07 2.01 14.69
C ILE A 23 -2.08 2.25 16.21
N ALA A 24 -2.32 1.20 17.01
CA ALA A 24 -2.29 1.29 18.47
C ALA A 24 -0.90 1.71 18.98
N ASP A 25 0.16 1.19 18.36
CA ASP A 25 1.54 1.59 18.54
C ASP A 25 1.77 3.08 18.26
N LEU A 26 1.32 3.59 17.12
CA LEU A 26 1.43 5.01 16.78
C LEU A 26 0.72 5.89 17.80
N HIS A 27 -0.46 5.48 18.31
CA HIS A 27 -1.14 6.21 19.38
C HIS A 27 -0.37 6.17 20.70
N ARG A 28 0.24 5.03 21.08
CA ARG A 28 1.12 4.94 22.25
C ARG A 28 2.31 5.87 22.12
N LEU A 29 2.95 5.89 20.95
CA LEU A 29 4.08 6.74 20.64
C LEU A 29 3.70 8.22 20.63
N HIS A 30 2.55 8.57 20.05
CA HIS A 30 2.08 9.96 20.01
C HIS A 30 1.93 10.59 21.40
N ARG A 31 1.47 9.80 22.39
CA ARG A 31 1.37 10.27 23.78
C ARG A 31 2.73 10.52 24.43
N LYS A 32 3.78 9.83 23.99
CA LYS A 32 5.15 9.96 24.51
C LYS A 32 5.92 11.06 23.78
N ASP A 33 5.97 10.97 22.45
CA ASP A 33 6.69 11.89 21.58
C ASP A 33 6.00 11.97 20.20
N PRO A 34 5.19 13.03 19.95
CA PRO A 34 4.57 13.28 18.65
C PRO A 34 5.57 13.44 17.49
N GLN A 35 6.81 13.84 17.76
CA GLN A 35 7.80 14.07 16.72
C GLN A 35 8.35 12.76 16.16
N ILE A 36 8.50 11.73 17.00
CA ILE A 36 8.90 10.39 16.54
C ILE A 36 7.81 9.81 15.64
N VAL A 37 6.52 10.04 15.95
CA VAL A 37 5.41 9.66 15.05
C VAL A 37 5.53 10.35 13.69
N ARG A 38 5.87 11.65 13.66
CA ARG A 38 6.09 12.36 12.39
C ARG A 38 7.23 11.72 11.58
N TRP A 39 8.30 11.31 12.24
CA TRP A 39 9.40 10.61 11.57
C TRP A 39 8.99 9.21 11.09
N ALA A 40 8.16 8.50 11.85
CA ALA A 40 7.60 7.22 11.43
C ALA A 40 6.76 7.38 10.15
N PHE A 41 5.88 8.38 10.10
CA PHE A 41 5.13 8.69 8.88
C PHE A 41 6.03 9.06 7.71
N LYS A 42 7.07 9.87 7.91
CA LYS A 42 8.04 10.17 6.85
C LYS A 42 8.74 8.92 6.32
N LYS A 43 8.99 7.93 7.17
CA LYS A 43 9.54 6.63 6.76
C LYS A 43 8.52 5.78 6.01
N MET A 44 7.24 5.82 6.38
CA MET A 44 6.17 5.16 5.60
C MET A 44 6.01 5.80 4.22
N LEU A 45 6.07 7.14 4.11
CA LEU A 45 6.08 7.84 2.83
C LEU A 45 7.32 7.54 1.97
N LEU A 46 8.44 7.16 2.59
CA LEU A 46 9.60 6.64 1.87
C LEU A 46 9.29 5.27 1.26
N LEU A 47 8.55 4.41 1.95
CA LEU A 47 8.19 3.06 1.48
C LEU A 47 7.32 3.10 0.22
N GLU A 48 6.46 4.11 0.07
CA GLU A 48 5.69 4.32 -1.17
C GLU A 48 6.58 4.44 -2.42
N ARG A 49 7.82 4.92 -2.25
CA ARG A 49 8.79 5.12 -3.34
C ARG A 49 9.92 4.09 -3.36
N SER A 50 10.13 3.37 -2.26
CA SER A 50 11.25 2.45 -2.08
C SER A 50 10.80 1.24 -1.27
N VAL A 51 10.21 0.30 -1.99
CA VAL A 51 9.68 -0.98 -1.47
C VAL A 51 10.77 -1.97 -1.04
N GLU A 52 12.02 -1.53 -1.00
CA GLU A 52 13.18 -2.31 -0.53
C GLU A 52 13.96 -1.58 0.57
N ALA A 53 13.42 -0.50 1.12
CA ALA A 53 14.12 0.28 2.14
C ALA A 53 14.35 -0.52 3.44
N GLY A 54 15.42 -0.19 4.17
CA GLY A 54 15.72 -0.86 5.44
C GLY A 54 16.36 -2.24 5.27
N GLU A 55 16.30 -3.04 6.33
CA GLU A 55 17.00 -4.32 6.44
C GLU A 55 16.01 -5.49 6.42
N PRO A 56 16.31 -6.59 5.69
CA PRO A 56 15.50 -7.80 5.77
C PRO A 56 15.59 -8.42 7.17
N LEU A 57 14.47 -8.96 7.64
CA LEU A 57 14.42 -9.79 8.84
C LEU A 57 14.74 -11.25 8.48
N LEU A 58 15.23 -11.99 9.47
CA LEU A 58 15.71 -13.37 9.34
C LEU A 58 14.86 -14.30 10.21
N GLY A 59 15.05 -15.62 10.06
CA GLY A 59 14.33 -16.63 10.83
C GLY A 59 12.85 -16.70 10.45
N ASP A 60 11.96 -16.76 11.44
CA ASP A 60 10.51 -16.85 11.24
C ASP A 60 9.89 -15.60 10.61
N LEU A 61 10.70 -14.54 10.43
CA LEU A 61 10.30 -13.24 9.91
C LEU A 61 10.79 -13.00 8.47
N ILE A 62 11.25 -14.05 7.79
CA ILE A 62 11.56 -13.98 6.36
C ILE A 62 10.34 -13.44 5.60
N GLY A 63 10.58 -12.51 4.67
CA GLY A 63 9.54 -11.79 3.94
C GLY A 63 9.17 -10.44 4.57
N PHE A 64 9.65 -10.17 5.79
CA PHE A 64 9.53 -8.85 6.43
C PHE A 64 10.84 -8.08 6.40
N ARG A 65 10.71 -6.77 6.52
CA ARG A 65 11.79 -5.80 6.57
C ARG A 65 11.58 -4.84 7.75
N LYS A 66 12.67 -4.27 8.25
CA LYS A 66 12.65 -3.25 9.30
C LYS A 66 13.25 -1.93 8.83
N LEU A 67 12.63 -0.83 9.20
CA LEU A 67 13.17 0.52 9.07
C LEU A 67 13.36 1.15 10.43
N VAL A 68 14.54 1.71 10.67
CA VAL A 68 14.84 2.46 11.89
C VAL A 68 14.30 3.89 11.79
N VAL A 69 13.67 4.37 12.86
CA VAL A 69 13.10 5.70 13.03
C VAL A 69 13.84 6.43 14.16
N GLY A 70 14.18 7.70 13.95
CA GLY A 70 14.80 8.54 14.97
C GLY A 70 16.20 8.09 15.41
N ASP A 71 16.41 8.05 16.72
CA ASP A 71 17.66 7.77 17.45
C ASP A 71 17.99 6.28 17.60
N ARG A 72 17.35 5.43 16.78
CA ARG A 72 17.50 3.96 16.73
C ARG A 72 16.69 3.18 17.75
N ASP A 73 15.99 3.88 18.62
CA ASP A 73 15.09 3.26 19.57
C ASP A 73 13.76 2.87 18.92
N TRP A 74 13.48 3.17 17.66
CA TRP A 74 12.17 2.89 17.06
C TRP A 74 12.30 2.19 15.70
N ARG A 75 11.41 1.23 15.43
CA ARG A 75 11.41 0.45 14.19
C ARG A 75 10.01 0.28 13.62
N ILE A 76 9.92 0.36 12.30
CA ILE A 76 8.73 -0.02 11.52
C ILE A 76 9.02 -1.38 10.92
N VAL A 77 8.17 -2.37 11.20
CA VAL A 77 8.24 -3.70 10.59
C VAL A 77 7.15 -3.82 9.54
N TRP A 78 7.52 -4.26 8.34
CA TRP A 78 6.62 -4.27 7.21
C TRP A 78 6.99 -5.36 6.20
N ARG A 79 6.05 -5.69 5.31
CA ARG A 79 6.27 -6.59 4.17
C ARG A 79 5.68 -6.00 2.89
N THR A 80 6.15 -6.50 1.75
CA THR A 80 5.53 -6.21 0.46
C THR A 80 4.51 -7.29 0.12
N THR A 81 3.31 -6.89 -0.26
CA THR A 81 2.24 -7.74 -0.78
C THR A 81 1.70 -7.17 -2.09
N THR A 82 0.76 -7.87 -2.69
CA THR A 82 0.04 -7.42 -3.89
C THR A 82 -1.45 -7.50 -3.60
N ASP A 83 -2.20 -6.45 -3.91
CA ASP A 83 -3.65 -6.48 -3.74
C ASP A 83 -4.37 -7.18 -4.92
N THR A 84 -5.70 -7.18 -4.87
CA THR A 84 -6.55 -7.83 -5.87
C THR A 84 -6.47 -7.19 -7.25
N VAL A 85 -5.98 -5.95 -7.37
CA VAL A 85 -5.81 -5.24 -8.65
C VAL A 85 -4.35 -5.27 -9.13
N GLY A 86 -3.47 -6.01 -8.45
CA GLY A 86 -2.07 -6.15 -8.83
C GLY A 86 -1.18 -5.00 -8.34
N ALA A 87 -1.69 -4.08 -7.51
CA ALA A 87 -0.91 -2.98 -6.99
C ALA A 87 0.03 -3.46 -5.87
N THR A 88 1.24 -2.91 -5.84
CA THR A 88 2.20 -3.17 -4.77
C THR A 88 1.72 -2.52 -3.48
N VAL A 89 1.58 -3.32 -2.43
CA VAL A 89 1.13 -2.89 -1.11
C VAL A 89 2.25 -3.11 -0.10
N ILE A 90 2.41 -2.15 0.79
CA ILE A 90 3.28 -2.22 1.96
C ILE A 90 2.40 -2.40 3.18
N ASP A 91 2.38 -3.61 3.73
CA ASP A 91 1.69 -3.90 4.97
C ASP A 91 2.63 -3.60 6.15
N VAL A 92 2.35 -2.52 6.87
CA VAL A 92 3.02 -2.21 8.13
C VAL A 92 2.36 -3.03 9.23
N ALA A 93 3.10 -4.01 9.72
CA ALA A 93 2.66 -4.91 10.78
C ALA A 93 2.77 -4.27 12.17
N GLU A 94 3.79 -3.43 12.39
CA GLU A 94 4.11 -2.94 13.73
C GLU A 94 4.99 -1.67 13.70
N VAL A 95 4.86 -0.83 14.75
CA VAL A 95 5.71 0.35 14.97
C VAL A 95 6.13 0.43 16.43
N TRP A 96 7.33 -0.04 16.79
CA TRP A 96 7.67 -0.26 18.21
C TRP A 96 9.02 0.35 18.61
N ALA A 97 9.26 0.39 19.92
CA ALA A 97 10.49 0.90 20.53
C ALA A 97 11.46 -0.21 20.98
N ALA A 98 12.68 -0.23 20.46
CA ALA A 98 13.83 -1.03 20.90
C ALA A 98 14.38 -0.69 22.30
N GLY A 99 13.89 0.35 22.99
CA GLY A 99 14.39 0.71 24.32
C GLY A 99 14.16 -0.34 25.41
N ALA A 100 15.21 -0.62 26.21
CA ALA A 100 15.32 -1.32 27.51
C ALA A 100 14.55 -2.64 27.75
N ARG A 101 13.91 -3.22 26.74
CA ARG A 101 13.37 -4.59 26.79
C ARG A 101 14.42 -5.56 26.25
N SER A 102 14.44 -6.79 26.76
CA SER A 102 15.28 -7.84 26.18
C SER A 102 14.94 -8.00 24.70
N ASP A 103 15.95 -7.97 23.83
CA ASP A 103 15.80 -8.18 22.38
C ASP A 103 14.97 -9.44 22.05
N ASP A 104 15.00 -10.44 22.94
CA ASP A 104 14.27 -11.71 22.78
C ASP A 104 12.76 -11.58 23.03
N GLU A 105 12.30 -10.88 24.07
CA GLU A 105 10.86 -10.73 24.37
C GLU A 105 10.15 -9.99 23.24
N VAL A 106 10.83 -8.95 22.75
CA VAL A 106 10.43 -8.17 21.60
C VAL A 106 10.36 -9.04 20.35
N TYR A 107 11.37 -9.87 20.10
CA TYR A 107 11.39 -10.76 18.95
C TYR A 107 10.22 -11.76 18.98
N GLN A 108 9.90 -12.31 20.16
CA GLN A 108 8.78 -13.24 20.33
C GLN A 108 7.42 -12.56 20.13
N GLU A 109 7.23 -11.37 20.68
CA GLU A 109 6.00 -10.57 20.47
C GLU A 109 5.82 -10.25 18.98
N MET A 110 6.90 -9.84 18.30
CA MET A 110 6.91 -9.57 16.87
C MET A 110 6.59 -10.84 16.05
N ALA A 111 7.20 -11.97 16.37
CA ALA A 111 6.93 -13.24 15.70
C ALA A 111 5.46 -13.65 15.85
N ALA A 112 4.88 -13.47 17.03
CA ALA A 112 3.47 -13.76 17.29
C ALA A 112 2.53 -12.85 16.47
N ARG A 113 2.79 -11.54 16.43
CA ARG A 113 2.00 -10.58 15.66
C ARG A 113 2.08 -10.83 14.15
N VAL A 114 3.28 -11.07 13.65
CA VAL A 114 3.51 -11.42 12.24
C VAL A 114 2.82 -12.72 11.87
N ALA A 115 2.85 -13.74 12.72
CA ALA A 115 2.11 -14.98 12.49
C ALA A 115 0.59 -14.75 12.42
N ALA A 116 0.06 -13.79 13.18
CA ALA A 116 -1.37 -13.45 13.19
C ALA A 116 -1.82 -12.62 11.97
N LEU A 117 -0.90 -11.97 11.23
CA LEU A 117 -1.25 -11.10 10.09
C LEU A 117 -1.92 -11.83 8.91
N GLY A 118 -1.76 -13.16 8.80
CA GLY A 118 -2.32 -13.95 7.71
C GLY A 118 -1.92 -13.42 6.31
N THR A 119 -2.71 -13.78 5.29
CA THR A 119 -2.45 -13.37 3.89
C THR A 119 -3.11 -12.03 3.52
N SER A 120 -4.21 -11.68 4.19
CA SER A 120 -4.95 -10.43 3.96
C SER A 120 -5.32 -9.79 5.31
N PRO A 121 -4.41 -9.05 5.94
CA PRO A 121 -4.66 -8.43 7.24
C PRO A 121 -5.76 -7.37 7.11
N GLN A 122 -6.61 -7.23 8.13
CA GLN A 122 -7.42 -6.03 8.25
C GLN A 122 -6.48 -4.84 8.47
N ALA A 123 -6.24 -4.08 7.41
CA ALA A 123 -5.26 -3.02 7.40
C ALA A 123 -5.88 -1.71 6.88
N THR A 124 -5.57 -0.61 7.54
CA THR A 124 -6.09 0.73 7.25
C THR A 124 -5.09 1.50 6.40
N ALA A 125 -5.54 2.14 5.32
CA ALA A 125 -4.69 2.97 4.47
C ALA A 125 -4.01 4.10 5.25
N LEU A 126 -2.73 4.39 4.93
CA LEU A 126 -1.94 5.44 5.58
C LEU A 126 -2.62 6.81 5.50
N THR A 127 -3.29 7.13 4.39
CA THR A 127 -4.08 8.36 4.22
C THR A 127 -5.18 8.51 5.29
N THR A 128 -5.85 7.42 5.64
CA THR A 128 -6.88 7.40 6.69
C THR A 128 -6.25 7.56 8.07
N VAL A 129 -5.13 6.88 8.34
CA VAL A 129 -4.43 6.99 9.62
C VAL A 129 -3.92 8.42 9.86
N LEU A 130 -3.28 9.05 8.85
CA LEU A 130 -2.82 10.44 8.92
C LEU A 130 -3.95 11.40 9.28
N LYS A 131 -5.12 11.26 8.64
CA LYS A 131 -6.31 12.07 8.94
C LYS A 131 -6.79 11.86 10.38
N SER A 132 -6.82 10.61 10.85
CA SER A 132 -7.31 10.25 12.19
C SER A 132 -6.40 10.77 13.33
N MET A 133 -5.08 10.86 13.10
CA MET A 133 -4.13 11.35 14.10
C MET A 133 -4.08 12.88 14.21
N GLY A 134 -4.86 13.59 13.39
CA GLY A 134 -5.18 14.99 13.54
C GLY A 134 -4.21 15.97 12.89
N ARG A 135 -4.46 17.26 13.11
CA ARG A 135 -3.86 18.40 12.38
C ARG A 135 -2.32 18.47 12.41
N PHE A 136 -1.67 17.80 13.36
CA PHE A 136 -0.22 17.85 13.50
C PHE A 136 0.51 17.20 12.31
N PHE A 137 -0.18 16.34 11.55
CA PHE A 137 0.36 15.64 10.38
C PHE A 137 -0.32 16.05 9.07
N ALA A 138 -1.10 17.14 9.07
CA ALA A 138 -1.90 17.55 7.90
C ALA A 138 -1.05 17.98 6.69
N ASP A 139 0.24 18.25 6.89
CA ASP A 139 1.22 18.57 5.85
C ASP A 139 1.77 17.32 5.13
N LEU A 140 1.43 16.11 5.61
CA LEU A 140 1.90 14.86 5.02
C LEU A 140 0.90 14.31 4.02
N GLU A 141 1.36 14.06 2.79
CA GLU A 141 0.57 13.50 1.70
C GLU A 141 1.03 12.08 1.38
N ALA A 142 0.13 11.11 1.58
CA ALA A 142 0.33 9.70 1.27
C ALA A 142 -0.39 9.31 -0.02
N THR A 143 0.10 8.26 -0.68
CA THR A 143 -0.50 7.69 -1.88
C THR A 143 -1.91 7.15 -1.52
N PRO A 144 -2.97 7.60 -2.23
CA PRO A 144 -4.32 7.14 -1.96
C PRO A 144 -4.48 5.66 -2.32
N GLU A 145 -5.46 5.02 -1.69
CA GLU A 145 -5.83 3.65 -2.02
C GLU A 145 -6.41 3.64 -3.44
N PRO A 146 -5.96 2.72 -4.32
CA PRO A 146 -6.46 2.63 -5.68
C PRO A 146 -7.94 2.25 -5.60
N VAL A 147 -8.80 3.11 -6.15
CA VAL A 147 -10.22 2.81 -6.25
C VAL A 147 -10.37 1.54 -7.09
N PRO A 148 -10.95 0.45 -6.55
CA PRO A 148 -11.19 -0.75 -7.33
C PRO A 148 -12.08 -0.38 -8.51
N VAL A 149 -11.54 -0.48 -9.72
CA VAL A 149 -12.36 -0.39 -10.93
C VAL A 149 -13.08 -1.73 -11.04
N GLU A 150 -14.41 -1.70 -11.04
CA GLU A 150 -15.19 -2.92 -11.24
C GLU A 150 -14.79 -3.54 -12.59
N PRO A 151 -14.35 -4.81 -12.62
CA PRO A 151 -13.92 -5.42 -13.86
C PRO A 151 -15.10 -5.56 -14.82
N VAL A 152 -14.84 -5.46 -16.12
CA VAL A 152 -15.84 -5.77 -17.15
C VAL A 152 -16.38 -7.19 -16.91
N PRO A 153 -17.71 -7.37 -16.76
CA PRO A 153 -18.29 -8.70 -16.55
C PRO A 153 -17.89 -9.70 -17.64
N ASP A 154 -17.61 -10.95 -17.27
CA ASP A 154 -17.08 -11.99 -18.18
C ASP A 154 -17.87 -12.15 -19.48
N TRP A 155 -19.20 -12.06 -19.39
CA TRP A 155 -20.08 -12.18 -20.56
C TRP A 155 -19.86 -11.02 -21.56
N LEU A 156 -19.63 -9.81 -21.05
CA LEU A 156 -19.40 -8.60 -21.83
C LEU A 156 -18.00 -8.62 -22.43
N ALA A 157 -17.00 -8.99 -21.62
CA ALA A 157 -15.63 -9.20 -22.07
C ALA A 157 -15.56 -10.21 -23.23
N ARG A 158 -16.24 -11.35 -23.08
CA ARG A 158 -16.31 -12.38 -24.13
C ARG A 158 -16.96 -11.87 -25.41
N ARG A 159 -18.02 -11.05 -25.31
CA ARG A 159 -18.70 -10.46 -26.48
C ARG A 159 -17.81 -9.44 -27.19
N LEU A 160 -17.13 -8.56 -26.45
CA LEU A 160 -16.18 -7.60 -27.01
C LEU A 160 -15.03 -8.28 -27.74
N ILE A 161 -14.48 -9.36 -27.18
CA ILE A 161 -13.41 -10.12 -27.84
C ILE A 161 -13.92 -10.82 -29.11
N THR A 162 -15.06 -11.50 -29.02
CA THR A 162 -15.55 -12.36 -30.12
C THR A 162 -16.30 -11.63 -31.23
N GLN A 163 -16.99 -10.53 -30.93
CA GLN A 163 -17.81 -9.79 -31.90
C GLN A 163 -17.15 -8.48 -32.35
N VAL A 164 -16.59 -7.72 -31.40
CA VAL A 164 -15.96 -6.43 -31.70
C VAL A 164 -14.49 -6.63 -32.11
N GLY A 165 -13.86 -7.74 -31.71
CA GLY A 165 -12.48 -8.07 -32.05
C GLY A 165 -11.44 -7.37 -31.17
N LEU A 166 -11.84 -6.88 -30.00
CA LEU A 166 -10.92 -6.30 -29.01
C LEU A 166 -10.03 -7.38 -28.40
N SER A 167 -8.80 -7.02 -28.04
CA SER A 167 -7.93 -7.89 -27.28
C SER A 167 -8.37 -7.98 -25.81
N ALA A 168 -7.99 -9.06 -25.12
CA ALA A 168 -8.25 -9.22 -23.69
C ALA A 168 -7.62 -8.10 -22.84
N GLN A 169 -6.47 -7.57 -23.26
CA GLN A 169 -5.81 -6.45 -22.59
C GLN A 169 -6.60 -5.15 -22.76
N GLU A 170 -7.12 -4.87 -23.95
CA GLU A 170 -7.96 -3.68 -24.17
C GLU A 170 -9.24 -3.76 -23.34
N VAL A 171 -9.90 -4.92 -23.28
CA VAL A 171 -11.10 -5.12 -22.48
C VAL A 171 -10.83 -4.98 -20.98
N ALA A 172 -9.70 -5.52 -20.48
CA ALA A 172 -9.34 -5.42 -19.06
C ALA A 172 -9.03 -3.98 -18.61
N ALA A 173 -8.72 -3.09 -19.54
CA ALA A 173 -8.49 -1.67 -19.28
C ALA A 173 -9.77 -0.81 -19.36
N MET A 174 -10.91 -1.39 -19.73
CA MET A 174 -12.18 -0.67 -19.85
C MET A 174 -12.97 -0.70 -18.53
N THR A 175 -13.76 0.35 -18.31
CA THR A 175 -14.85 0.30 -17.33
C THR A 175 -16.02 -0.53 -17.87
N PRO A 176 -16.89 -1.09 -17.00
CA PRO A 176 -18.10 -1.77 -17.44
C PRO A 176 -19.00 -0.88 -18.30
N GLU A 177 -19.07 0.42 -17.99
CA GLU A 177 -19.82 1.41 -18.76
C GLU A 177 -19.24 1.62 -20.15
N ASP A 178 -17.92 1.84 -20.27
CA ASP A 178 -17.26 2.01 -21.56
C ASP A 178 -17.39 0.74 -22.41
N ALA A 179 -17.24 -0.42 -21.78
CA ALA A 179 -17.38 -1.73 -22.40
C ALA A 179 -18.80 -1.92 -22.96
N MET A 180 -19.83 -1.48 -22.22
CA MET A 180 -21.22 -1.52 -22.67
C MET A 180 -21.45 -0.58 -23.85
N ALA A 181 -21.03 0.68 -23.73
CA ALA A 181 -21.16 1.69 -24.78
C ALA A 181 -20.47 1.24 -26.07
N ARG A 182 -19.32 0.57 -25.96
CA ARG A 182 -18.58 0.02 -27.10
C ARG A 182 -19.33 -1.10 -27.81
N LEU A 183 -20.00 -1.98 -27.06
CA LEU A 183 -20.82 -3.05 -27.62
C LEU A 183 -22.09 -2.48 -28.29
N GLU A 184 -22.74 -1.51 -27.66
CA GLU A 184 -23.91 -0.82 -28.22
C GLU A 184 -23.59 -0.09 -29.52
N ALA A 185 -22.44 0.59 -29.59
CA ALA A 185 -21.98 1.26 -30.81
C ALA A 185 -21.75 0.26 -31.96
N TYR A 186 -21.22 -0.92 -31.66
CA TYR A 186 -21.05 -1.99 -32.65
C TYR A 186 -22.39 -2.49 -33.19
N TRP A 187 -23.40 -2.68 -32.34
CA TRP A 187 -24.74 -3.10 -32.76
C TRP A 187 -25.55 -2.00 -33.45
N SER A 188 -25.25 -0.74 -33.18
CA SER A 188 -25.93 0.42 -33.78
C SER A 188 -25.38 0.80 -35.16
N THR A 189 -24.26 0.21 -35.58
CA THR A 189 -23.71 0.45 -36.92
C THR A 189 -24.44 -0.44 -37.94
N PRO A 190 -25.16 0.11 -38.94
CA PRO A 190 -25.81 -0.71 -39.96
C PRO A 190 -24.76 -1.47 -40.77
N ARG A 191 -24.98 -2.78 -40.96
CA ARG A 191 -24.19 -3.60 -41.89
C ARG A 191 -24.65 -3.43 -43.33
#